data_AF-A0A961LVQ6-F1
#
_entry.id   AF-A0A961LVQ6-F1
#
_cell.length_a   1.000
_cell.length_b   1.000
_cell.length_c   1.000
_cell.angle_alpha   90.00
_cell.angle_beta   90.00
_cell.angle_gamma   90.00
#
_symmetry.space_group_name_H-M   'P 1'
#
loop_
_entity.id
_entity.type
_entity.pdbx_description
1 polymer ?
#
loop_
_entity_poly.entity_id
_entity_poly.type
_entity_poly.pdbx_seq_one_letter_code
_entity_poly.pdbx_strand_id
1 'polypeptide(L)'
;MQPDQTHRTQTGVRLSTPMVKTLKALADYTDLTLSDLLEGIVLHAFEGKDPFTSETRAALEQLRAVYGCTWRAADSHLHPERP
;
A
#
# COMPACT_ATOMS: atom_id res chain seq x y z
N MET A 1 -19.88 -0.65 17.24
CA MET A 1 -18.57 -1.22 17.63
C MET A 1 -17.75 -0.06 18.17
N GLN A 2 -17.37 -0.07 19.46
CA GLN A 2 -16.47 0.96 19.97
C GLN A 2 -15.16 0.84 19.18
N PRO A 3 -14.49 1.94 18.79
CA PRO A 3 -13.17 1.84 18.20
C PRO A 3 -12.31 1.11 19.22
N ASP A 4 -11.78 -0.06 18.84
CA ASP A 4 -10.75 -0.73 19.62
C ASP A 4 -9.68 0.32 19.93
N GLN A 5 -9.32 0.45 21.21
CA GLN A 5 -8.17 1.24 21.63
C GLN A 5 -6.89 0.49 21.27
N THR A 6 -6.72 0.15 19.99
CA THR A 6 -5.55 -0.57 19.50
C THR A 6 -4.35 0.35 19.63
N HIS A 7 -3.30 -0.12 20.29
CA HIS A 7 -2.06 0.62 20.42
C HIS A 7 -1.40 0.76 19.03
N ARG A 8 -1.41 1.97 18.46
CA ARG A 8 -0.74 2.29 17.19
C ARG A 8 0.75 2.51 17.45
N THR A 9 1.62 1.90 16.65
CA THR A 9 3.06 2.13 16.69
C THR A 9 3.50 2.91 15.45
N GLN A 10 4.19 4.04 15.63
CA GLN A 10 4.78 4.78 14.53
C GLN A 10 6.05 4.07 14.05
N THR A 11 6.13 3.78 12.75
CA THR A 11 7.29 3.11 12.15
C THR A 11 8.15 4.10 11.36
N GLY A 12 9.45 3.81 11.30
CA GLY A 12 10.46 4.54 10.52
C GLY A 12 10.96 3.75 9.31
N VAL A 13 10.07 3.03 8.63
CA VAL A 13 10.45 2.15 7.51
C VAL A 13 10.86 2.95 6.27
N ARG A 14 11.80 2.37 5.49
CA ARG A 14 12.20 2.91 4.18
C ARG A 14 11.54 2.11 3.07
N LEU A 15 10.79 2.79 2.21
CA LEU A 15 10.13 2.23 1.04
C LEU A 15 10.58 3.00 -0.20
N SER A 16 10.36 2.43 -1.38
CA SER A 16 10.66 3.16 -2.61
C SER A 16 9.75 4.37 -2.77
N THR A 17 10.34 5.50 -3.15
CA THR A 17 9.61 6.74 -3.45
C THR A 17 8.43 6.52 -4.41
N PRO A 18 8.56 5.82 -5.56
CA PRO A 18 7.41 5.59 -6.44
C PRO A 18 6.30 4.75 -5.80
N MET A 19 6.64 3.77 -4.94
CA MET A 19 5.66 2.99 -4.19
C MET A 19 4.90 3.87 -3.19
N VAL A 20 5.61 4.66 -2.39
CA VAL A 20 5.00 5.56 -1.39
C VAL A 20 4.07 6.58 -2.06
N LYS A 21 4.47 7.16 -3.19
CA LYS A 21 3.62 8.09 -3.95
C LYS A 21 2.36 7.40 -4.49
N THR A 22 2.51 6.21 -5.04
CA THR A 22 1.38 5.40 -5.52
C THR A 22 0.40 5.08 -4.40
N LEU A 23 0.89 4.62 -3.25
CA LEU A 23 0.06 4.26 -2.10
C LEU A 23 -0.66 5.47 -1.51
N LYS A 24 0.01 6.63 -1.40
CA LYS A 24 -0.62 7.87 -0.93
C LYS A 24 -1.74 8.32 -1.86
N ALA A 25 -1.48 8.35 -3.16
CA ALA A 25 -2.50 8.74 -4.13
C ALA A 25 -3.67 7.75 -4.19
N LEU A 26 -3.40 6.45 -3.99
CA LEU A 26 -4.47 5.45 -3.91
C LEU A 26 -5.32 5.66 -2.65
N ALA A 27 -4.67 5.95 -1.51
CA ALA A 27 -5.35 6.25 -0.25
C ALA A 27 -6.31 7.44 -0.43
N ASP A 28 -5.81 8.53 -1.03
CA ASP A 28 -6.62 9.72 -1.37
C ASP A 28 -7.79 9.36 -2.31
N TYR A 29 -7.55 8.54 -3.35
CA TYR A 29 -8.60 8.09 -4.28
C TYR A 29 -9.70 7.27 -3.58
N THR A 30 -9.35 6.48 -2.57
CA THR A 30 -10.29 5.63 -1.82
C THR A 30 -10.88 6.29 -0.58
N ASP A 31 -10.56 7.55 -0.30
CA ASP A 31 -10.93 8.26 0.94
C ASP A 31 -10.48 7.50 2.22
N LEU A 32 -9.28 6.94 2.18
CA LEU A 32 -8.66 6.22 3.28
C LEU A 32 -7.40 6.95 3.75
N THR A 33 -7.07 6.79 5.04
CA THR A 33 -5.72 7.15 5.49
C THR A 33 -4.71 6.15 4.93
N LEU A 34 -3.45 6.56 4.79
CA LEU A 34 -2.38 5.63 4.37
C LEU A 34 -2.27 4.43 5.33
N SER A 35 -2.46 4.65 6.63
CA SER A 35 -2.42 3.58 7.63
C SER A 35 -3.56 2.58 7.42
N ASP A 36 -4.79 3.05 7.21
CA ASP A 36 -5.94 2.18 7.02
C ASP A 36 -5.85 1.40 5.70
N LEU A 37 -5.35 2.03 4.63
CA LEU A 37 -5.06 1.35 3.36
C LEU A 37 -4.01 0.24 3.55
N LEU A 38 -2.91 0.54 4.25
CA LEU A 38 -1.83 -0.43 4.49
C LEU A 38 -2.31 -1.61 5.34
N GLU A 39 -3.01 -1.33 6.44
CA GLU A 39 -3.59 -2.37 7.29
C GLU A 39 -4.59 -3.23 6.51
N GLY A 40 -5.45 -2.61 5.69
CA GLY A 40 -6.36 -3.33 4.80
C GLY A 40 -5.65 -4.27 3.82
N ILE A 41 -4.59 -3.79 3.16
CA ILE A 41 -3.78 -4.62 2.24
C ILE A 41 -3.16 -5.81 2.98
N VAL A 42 -2.59 -5.57 4.17
CA VAL A 42 -1.95 -6.61 4.98
C VAL A 42 -2.95 -7.65 5.47
N LEU A 43 -4.14 -7.23 5.92
CA LEU A 43 -5.21 -8.14 6.35
C LEU A 43 -5.67 -9.05 5.22
N HIS A 44 -5.88 -8.52 4.01
CA HIS A 44 -6.20 -9.34 2.84
C HIS A 44 -5.07 -10.30 2.50
N ALA A 45 -3.81 -9.86 2.57
CA ALA A 45 -2.66 -10.72 2.33
C ALA A 45 -2.55 -11.87 3.35
N PHE A 46 -2.83 -11.60 4.64
CA PHE A 46 -2.89 -12.63 5.69
C PHE A 46 -3.96 -13.68 5.41
N GLU A 47 -5.09 -13.26 4.82
CA GLU A 47 -6.20 -14.16 4.43
C GLU A 47 -6.04 -14.77 3.03
N GLY A 48 -4.96 -14.45 2.30
CA GLY A 48 -4.75 -14.89 0.92
C GLY A 48 -5.78 -14.33 -0.07
N LYS A 49 -6.41 -13.21 0.25
CA LYS A 49 -7.42 -12.52 -0.57
C LYS A 49 -6.80 -11.38 -1.36
N ASP A 50 -7.49 -10.99 -2.42
CA ASP A 50 -7.12 -9.81 -3.20
C ASP A 50 -7.60 -8.53 -2.49
N PRO A 51 -6.71 -7.55 -2.18
CA PRO A 51 -7.07 -6.32 -1.50
C PRO A 51 -7.86 -5.32 -2.35
N PHE A 52 -7.89 -5.48 -3.68
CA PHE A 52 -8.43 -4.45 -4.58
C PHE A 52 -9.53 -4.99 -5.49
N THR A 53 -10.63 -4.25 -5.55
CA THR A 53 -11.66 -4.45 -6.57
C THR A 53 -11.11 -4.16 -7.97
N SER A 54 -11.85 -4.56 -9.00
CA SER A 54 -11.49 -4.27 -10.40
C SER A 54 -11.33 -2.77 -10.67
N GLU A 55 -12.19 -1.93 -10.06
CA GLU A 55 -12.13 -0.47 -10.18
C GLU A 55 -10.87 0.09 -9.49
N THR A 56 -10.62 -0.30 -8.24
CA THR A 56 -9.44 0.13 -7.48
C THR A 56 -8.15 -0.32 -8.17
N ARG A 57 -8.15 -1.50 -8.80
CA ARG A 57 -7.02 -2.00 -9.58
C ARG A 57 -6.74 -1.13 -10.81
N ALA A 58 -7.77 -0.73 -11.54
CA ALA A 58 -7.62 0.15 -12.70
C ALA A 58 -7.04 1.52 -12.29
N ALA A 59 -7.50 2.09 -11.18
CA ALA A 59 -6.92 3.31 -10.62
C ALA A 59 -5.45 3.10 -10.19
N LEU A 60 -5.16 2.01 -9.49
CA LEU A 60 -3.80 1.66 -9.07
C LEU A 60 -2.85 1.56 -10.28
N GLU A 61 -3.25 0.93 -11.38
CA GLU A 61 -2.43 0.83 -12.59
C GLU A 61 -2.10 2.21 -13.19
N GLN A 62 -3.07 3.12 -13.25
CA GLN A 62 -2.86 4.49 -13.71
C GLN A 62 -1.91 5.25 -12.78
N LEU A 63 -2.11 5.17 -11.47
CA LEU A 63 -1.27 5.83 -10.47
C LEU A 63 0.17 5.30 -10.51
N ARG A 64 0.34 3.99 -10.68
CA ARG A 64 1.66 3.38 -10.87
C ARG A 64 2.36 3.92 -12.12
N ALA A 65 1.65 4.12 -13.22
CA ALA A 65 2.20 4.72 -14.42
C ALA A 65 2.62 6.18 -14.20
N VAL A 66 1.78 6.98 -13.54
CA VAL A 66 2.06 8.40 -13.22
C VAL A 66 3.33 8.54 -12.37
N TYR A 67 3.52 7.69 -11.37
CA TYR A 67 4.67 7.77 -10.47
C TYR A 67 5.86 6.89 -10.87
N GLY A 68 5.78 6.16 -11.98
CA GLY A 68 6.83 5.25 -12.43
C GLY A 68 7.06 4.06 -11.50
N CYS A 69 6.03 3.55 -10.82
CA CYS A 69 6.11 2.39 -9.94
C CYS A 69 6.03 1.08 -10.74
N THR A 70 7.17 0.60 -11.21
CA THR A 70 7.28 -0.60 -12.06
C THR A 70 7.38 -1.91 -11.28
N TRP A 71 7.61 -1.84 -9.96
CA TRP A 71 7.89 -3.00 -9.12
C TRP A 71 6.70 -3.96 -9.02
N ARG A 72 6.97 -5.26 -9.10
CA ARG A 72 5.97 -6.33 -9.02
C ARG A 72 6.24 -7.21 -7.81
N ALA A 73 5.30 -8.10 -7.50
CA ALA A 73 5.47 -9.08 -6.44
C ALA A 73 6.74 -9.94 -6.64
N ALA A 74 7.13 -10.21 -7.89
CA ALA A 74 8.36 -10.92 -8.23
C ALA A 74 9.65 -10.17 -7.84
N ASP A 75 9.57 -8.85 -7.66
CA ASP A 75 10.71 -8.02 -7.24
C ASP A 75 10.83 -7.93 -5.70
N SER A 76 9.92 -8.58 -4.96
CA SER A 76 9.94 -8.56 -3.49
C SER A 76 11.26 -9.11 -2.96
N HIS A 77 11.82 -8.42 -1.96
CA HIS A 77 13.10 -8.74 -1.30
C HIS A 77 14.35 -8.62 -2.19
N LEU A 78 14.22 -8.24 -3.47
CA LEU A 78 15.36 -8.03 -4.37
C LEU A 78 15.96 -6.62 -4.26
N HIS A 79 15.42 -5.79 -3.37
CA HIS A 79 15.87 -4.42 -3.14
C HIS A 79 16.56 -4.32 -1.78
N PRO A 80 17.89 -4.54 -1.71
CA PRO A 80 18.61 -4.42 -0.46
C PRO A 80 18.54 -2.98 0.07
N GLU A 81 18.45 -2.84 1.38
CA GLU A 81 18.63 -1.55 2.05
C GLU A 81 20.04 -1.04 1.70
N ARG A 82 20.11 0.02 0.88
CA ARG A 82 21.39 0.72 0.70
C ARG A 82 21.68 1.48 1.99
N PRO A 83 22.87 1.32 2.59
CA PRO A 83 23.25 2.02 3.81
C PRO A 83 23.17 3.55 3.63
#